data_AF-A0A2P6RRX7-F1
#
_entry.id   AF-A0A2P6RRX7-F1
#
_cell.length_a   1.000
_cell.length_b   1.000
_cell.length_c   1.000
_cell.angle_alpha   90.00
_cell.angle_beta   90.00
_cell.angle_gamma   90.00
#
_symmetry.space_group_name_H-M   'P 1'
#
loop_
_entity.id
_entity.type
_entity.pdbx_description
1 polymer ?
#
loop_
_entity_poly.entity_id
_entity_poly.type
_entity_poly.pdbx_seq_one_letter_code
_entity_poly.pdbx_strand_id
1 'polypeptide(L)'
;MSKPVVELEEEAVNIVSWVRKTASQIPQQSTTSSVVKVVDSRLSRFPFASVEHVFKIAMMCIENHSSARPTMREVVYFHTNLPCSAPGTNP
;
A
#
# COMPACT_ATOMS: atom_id res chain seq x y z
N MET A 1 34.98 13.08 30.61
CA MET A 1 33.89 13.68 29.78
C MET A 1 33.45 12.63 28.78
N SER A 2 32.35 11.95 29.06
CA SER A 2 31.75 10.99 28.13
C SER A 2 30.93 11.79 27.12
N LYS A 3 31.18 11.59 25.82
CA LYS A 3 30.32 12.13 24.77
C LYS A 3 28.91 11.55 24.95
N PRO A 4 27.83 12.33 24.84
CA PRO A 4 26.50 11.76 24.87
C PRO A 4 26.34 10.92 23.59
N VAL A 5 26.11 9.63 23.77
CA VAL A 5 25.61 8.76 22.71
C VAL A 5 24.17 9.23 22.49
N VAL A 6 23.95 9.97 21.40
CA VAL A 6 22.60 10.22 20.91
C VAL A 6 22.11 8.86 20.43
N GLU A 7 21.29 8.21 21.24
CA GLU A 7 20.56 7.00 20.89
C GLU A 7 19.52 7.43 19.86
N LEU A 8 19.92 7.43 18.59
CA LEU A 8 18.98 7.50 17.49
C LEU A 8 18.27 6.15 17.47
N GLU A 9 17.24 6.02 18.33
CA GLU A 9 16.20 5.02 18.19
C GLU A 9 15.41 5.34 16.93
N GLU A 10 16.03 5.20 15.76
CA GLU A 10 15.32 5.15 14.49
C GLU A 10 14.65 3.78 14.44
N GLU A 11 13.54 3.64 15.20
CA GLU A 11 12.72 2.43 15.24
C GLU A 11 12.48 1.99 13.80
N ALA A 12 13.02 0.84 13.42
CA ALA A 12 13.04 0.40 12.04
C ALA A 12 11.61 0.31 11.52
N VAL A 13 11.23 1.26 10.66
CA VAL A 13 9.87 1.34 10.14
C VAL A 13 9.63 0.21 9.15
N ASN A 14 8.89 -0.82 9.57
CA ASN A 14 8.39 -1.85 8.67
C ASN A 14 7.42 -1.24 7.65
N ILE A 15 7.63 -1.50 6.36
CA ILE A 15 6.77 -1.02 5.26
C ILE A 15 5.29 -1.34 5.48
N VAL A 16 4.96 -2.51 6.04
CA VAL A 16 3.59 -2.92 6.34
C VAL A 16 2.98 -2.01 7.40
N SER A 17 3.72 -1.74 8.48
CA SER A 17 3.28 -0.84 9.54
C SER A 17 3.09 0.59 9.03
N TRP A 18 4.00 1.07 8.17
CA TRP A 18 3.90 2.37 7.53
C TRP A 18 2.70 2.50 6.60
N VAL A 19 2.44 1.52 5.73
CA VAL A 19 1.28 1.53 4.82
C VAL A 19 -0.03 1.56 5.61
N ARG A 20 -0.17 0.70 6.64
CA ARG A 20 -1.39 0.69 7.47
C ARG A 20 -1.62 2.02 8.19
N LYS A 21 -0.56 2.59 8.78
CA LYS A 21 -0.63 3.89 9.43
C LYS A 21 -1.04 4.99 8.44
N THR A 22 -0.38 5.05 7.30
CA THR A 22 -0.68 6.02 6.23
C THR A 22 -2.12 5.91 5.75
N ALA A 23 -2.63 4.70 5.50
CA ALA A 23 -4.01 4.47 5.08
C ALA A 23 -5.05 4.83 6.16
N SER A 24 -4.76 4.55 7.43
CA SER A 24 -5.66 4.85 8.56
C SER A 24 -5.80 6.34 8.90
N GLN A 25 -4.79 7.15 8.55
CA GLN A 25 -4.73 8.58 8.89
C GLN A 25 -5.56 9.47 7.97
N ILE A 26 -6.20 8.91 6.93
CA ILE A 26 -6.91 9.67 5.92
C ILE A 26 -8.36 9.90 6.38
N PRO A 27 -8.79 11.16 6.60
CA PRO A 27 -10.09 11.49 7.20
C PRO A 27 -11.30 10.99 6.39
N GLN A 28 -11.15 10.91 5.07
CA GLN A 28 -12.06 10.17 4.20
C GLN A 28 -11.35 8.90 3.76
N GLN A 29 -11.79 7.75 4.25
CA GLN A 29 -11.26 6.42 3.91
C GLN A 29 -11.58 6.00 2.46
N SER A 30 -11.42 6.91 1.50
CA SER A 30 -11.43 6.57 0.09
C SER A 30 -10.14 5.82 -0.25
N THR A 31 -10.28 4.71 -0.97
CA THR A 31 -9.13 3.95 -1.45
C THR A 31 -8.25 4.81 -2.36
N THR A 32 -8.85 5.70 -3.16
CA THR A 32 -8.14 6.63 -4.04
C THR A 32 -7.15 7.50 -3.26
N SER A 33 -7.59 8.13 -2.18
CA SER A 33 -6.73 9.01 -1.35
C SER A 33 -5.58 8.24 -0.69
N SER A 34 -5.84 6.99 -0.28
CA SER A 34 -4.83 6.11 0.32
C SER A 34 -3.75 5.73 -0.69
N VAL A 35 -4.17 5.37 -1.90
CA VAL A 35 -3.26 5.01 -3.00
C VAL A 35 -2.34 6.17 -3.35
N VAL A 36 -2.87 7.39 -3.50
CA VAL A 36 -2.06 8.58 -3.84
C VAL A 36 -0.99 8.87 -2.78
N LYS A 37 -1.23 8.52 -1.51
CA LYS A 37 -0.25 8.72 -0.43
C LYS A 37 0.80 7.62 -0.32
N VAL A 38 0.50 6.42 -0.81
CA VAL A 38 1.37 5.23 -0.68
C VAL A 38 2.17 4.97 -1.96
N VAL A 39 1.63 5.32 -3.13
CA VAL A 39 2.25 5.05 -4.43
C VAL A 39 3.60 5.77 -4.56
N ASP A 40 4.58 5.11 -5.19
CA ASP A 40 5.88 5.71 -5.47
C ASP A 40 5.71 6.94 -6.37
N SER A 41 6.11 8.10 -5.88
CA SER A 41 5.99 9.38 -6.59
C SER A 41 6.80 9.45 -7.89
N ARG A 42 7.77 8.54 -8.07
CA ARG A 42 8.55 8.41 -9.31
C ARG A 42 7.76 7.75 -10.44
N LEU A 43 6.62 7.10 -10.14
CA LEU A 43 5.74 6.56 -11.16
C LEU A 43 4.96 7.70 -11.83
N SER A 44 5.47 8.20 -12.97
CA SER A 44 4.91 9.37 -13.66
C SER A 44 3.68 9.07 -14.52
N ARG A 45 3.51 7.82 -14.97
CA ARG A 45 2.33 7.37 -15.72
C ARG A 45 1.99 5.94 -15.35
N PHE A 46 0.81 5.75 -14.78
CA PHE A 46 0.27 4.44 -14.50
C PHE A 46 -1.25 4.45 -14.64
N PRO A 47 -1.88 3.33 -15.01
CA PRO A 47 -3.33 3.20 -14.93
C PRO A 47 -3.75 3.20 -13.46
N PHE A 48 -4.34 4.32 -12.99
CA PHE A 48 -4.70 4.50 -11.59
C PHE A 48 -5.60 3.37 -11.06
N ALA A 49 -6.59 2.95 -11.85
CA ALA A 49 -7.49 1.84 -11.50
C ALA A 49 -6.73 0.52 -11.26
N SER A 50 -5.67 0.24 -12.03
CA SER A 50 -4.84 -0.95 -11.80
C SER A 50 -4.03 -0.83 -10.51
N VAL A 51 -3.48 0.36 -10.21
CA VAL A 51 -2.74 0.58 -8.95
C VAL A 51 -3.67 0.51 -7.76
N GLU A 52 -4.88 1.06 -7.86
CA GLU A 52 -5.91 0.94 -6.83
C GLU A 52 -6.29 -0.52 -6.58
N HIS A 53 -6.42 -1.31 -7.65
CA HIS A 53 -6.70 -2.75 -7.56
C HIS A 53 -5.57 -3.52 -6.87
N VAL A 54 -4.32 -3.28 -7.28
CA VAL A 54 -3.14 -3.90 -6.66
C VAL A 54 -3.03 -3.48 -5.19
N PHE A 55 -3.29 -2.22 -4.86
CA PHE A 55 -3.29 -1.74 -3.48
C PHE A 55 -4.33 -2.48 -2.63
N LYS A 56 -5.56 -2.66 -3.12
CA LYS A 56 -6.60 -3.43 -2.42
C LYS A 56 -6.15 -4.87 -2.15
N ILE A 57 -5.58 -5.54 -3.15
CA ILE A 57 -5.05 -6.91 -3.00
C ILE A 57 -3.92 -6.95 -1.97
N ALA A 58 -2.98 -6.01 -2.05
CA ALA A 58 -1.86 -5.92 -1.11
C ALA A 58 -2.36 -5.73 0.32
N MET A 59 -3.34 -4.86 0.55
CA MET A 59 -3.96 -4.64 1.86
C MET A 59 -4.60 -5.91 2.42
N MET A 60 -5.28 -6.71 1.59
CA MET A 60 -5.82 -8.03 2.01
C MET A 60 -4.70 -9.02 2.38
N CYS A 61 -3.59 -9.03 1.62
CA CYS A 61 -2.46 -9.94 1.87
C CYS A 61 -1.74 -9.65 3.19
N ILE A 62 -1.78 -8.39 3.64
CA ILE A 62 -1.19 -7.95 4.91
C ILE A 62 -2.21 -7.88 6.03
N GLU A 63 -3.36 -8.54 5.96
CA GLU A 63 -4.31 -8.53 7.07
C GLU A 63 -3.68 -9.13 8.35
N ASN A 64 -4.06 -8.62 9.53
CA ASN A 64 -3.50 -9.10 10.80
C ASN A 64 -3.89 -10.55 11.07
N HIS A 65 -5.15 -10.89 10.80
CA HIS A 65 -5.66 -12.25 10.93
C HIS A 65 -5.30 -13.08 9.70
N SER A 66 -4.53 -14.15 9.89
CA SER A 66 -4.11 -15.04 8.80
C SER A 66 -5.28 -15.68 8.06
N SER A 67 -6.39 -15.95 8.76
CA SER A 67 -7.63 -16.49 8.16
C SER A 67 -8.36 -15.51 7.24
N ALA A 68 -8.09 -14.21 7.36
CA ALA A 68 -8.67 -13.18 6.50
C ALA A 68 -7.79 -12.87 5.27
N ARG A 69 -6.57 -13.43 5.22
CA ARG A 69 -5.69 -13.30 4.06
C ARG A 69 -6.14 -14.24 2.95
N PRO A 70 -6.08 -13.81 1.68
CA PRO A 70 -6.36 -14.68 0.55
C PRO A 70 -5.30 -15.78 0.41
N THR A 71 -5.69 -16.89 -0.19
CA THR A 71 -4.78 -17.92 -0.67
C THR A 71 -3.96 -17.41 -1.87
N MET A 72 -2.78 -17.99 -2.11
CA MET A 72 -1.99 -17.63 -3.30
C MET A 72 -2.74 -17.86 -4.62
N ARG A 73 -3.67 -18.81 -4.66
CA ARG A 73 -4.54 -19.04 -5.83
C ARG A 73 -5.47 -17.86 -6.07
N GLU A 74 -6.09 -17.35 -5.01
CA GLU A 74 -6.95 -16.16 -5.08
C GLU A 74 -6.14 -14.91 -5.44
N VAL A 75 -4.96 -14.72 -4.86
CA VAL A 75 -4.05 -13.60 -5.20
C VAL A 75 -3.71 -13.60 -6.69
N VAL A 76 -3.29 -14.74 -7.23
CA VAL A 76 -3.00 -14.87 -8.67
C VAL A 76 -4.25 -14.58 -9.49
N TYR A 77 -5.39 -15.14 -9.11
CA TYR A 77 -6.66 -14.88 -9.79
C TYR A 77 -7.03 -13.39 -9.80
N PHE A 78 -6.85 -12.67 -8.69
CA PHE A 78 -7.14 -11.24 -8.63
C PHE A 78 -6.22 -10.41 -9.53
N HIS A 79 -4.95 -10.79 -9.65
CA HIS A 79 -4.00 -10.12 -10.53
C HIS A 79 -4.23 -10.44 -12.01
N THR A 80 -4.65 -11.66 -12.36
CA THR A 80 -4.96 -12.02 -13.75
C THR A 80 -6.27 -11.44 -14.25
N ASN A 81 -7.18 -11.07 -13.34
CA ASN A 81 -8.49 -10.47 -13.65
C ASN A 81 -8.53 -8.97 -13.31
N LEU A 82 -7.47 -8.25 -13.65
CA LEU A 82 -7.43 -6.78 -13.53
C LEU A 82 -8.52 -6.16 -14.44
N PRO A 83 -9.27 -5.16 -13.96
CA PRO A 83 -10.15 -4.40 -14.84
C PRO A 83 -9.31 -3.78 -15.96
N CYS A 84 -9.67 -4.09 -17.21
CA CYS A 84 -9.01 -3.56 -18.40
C CYS A 84 -8.98 -2.03 -18.29
N SER A 85 -7.81 -1.47 -17.98
CA SER A 85 -7.64 -0.06 -17.73
C SER A 85 -7.25 0.61 -19.04
N ALA A 86 -8.10 1.51 -19.55
CA ALA A 86 -7.77 2.38 -20.67
C ALA A 86 -6.46 3.16 -20.37
N PRO A 87 -5.70 3.57 -21.40
CA PRO A 87 -4.42 4.24 -21.21
C PRO A 87 -4.57 5.55 -20.41
N GLY A 88 -4.05 5.52 -19.18
CA GLY A 88 -3.48 6.64 -18.41
C GLY A 88 -4.31 7.92 -18.31
N THR A 89 -5.28 7.96 -17.41
CA THR A 89 -5.77 9.20 -16.80
C THR A 89 -5.42 9.19 -15.32
N ASN A 90 -4.54 10.10 -14.91
CA ASN A 90 -4.31 10.39 -13.50
C ASN A 90 -5.58 11.08 -12.94
N PRO A 91 -6.04 10.74 -11.73
CA PRO A 91 -7.04 11.54 -11.02
C PRO A 91 -6.50 12.91 -10.59
#